data_AF-B4GNV9-F1
#
_entry.id   AF-B4GNV9-F1
#
_cell.length_a   1.000
_cell.length_b   1.000
_cell.length_c   1.000
_cell.angle_alpha   90.00
_cell.angle_beta   90.00
_cell.angle_gamma   90.00
#
_symmetry.space_group_name_H-M   'P 1'
#
loop_
_entity.id
_entity.type
_entity.pdbx_description
1 polymer ?
#
loop_
_entity_poly.entity_id
_entity_poly.type
_entity_poly.pdbx_seq_one_letter_code
_entity_poly.pdbx_strand_id
1 'polypeptide(L)' 'MQLDTTERHIMETRGSRHTLIIRKVHPQDFGNYSCVAENQLGKARKTLQLSGKPNVAVFNSPPISQYKDR' A
#
# COMPACT_ATOMS: atom_id res chain seq x y z
N MET A 1 12.64 5.54 -12.18
CA MET A 1 13.40 4.35 -11.75
C MET A 1 12.41 3.23 -11.52
N GLN A 2 12.66 2.05 -12.10
CA GLN A 2 11.89 0.83 -11.82
C GLN A 2 12.51 0.16 -10.59
N LEU A 3 11.69 -0.48 -9.75
CA LEU A 3 12.18 -1.17 -8.57
C LEU A 3 12.78 -2.51 -8.96
N ASP A 4 13.96 -2.80 -8.43
CA ASP A 4 14.61 -4.09 -8.60
C ASP A 4 13.98 -5.15 -7.71
N THR A 5 13.93 -6.38 -8.22
CA THR A 5 13.47 -7.53 -7.42
C THR A 5 14.58 -7.97 -6.49
N THR A 6 14.25 -8.13 -5.21
CA THR A 6 15.18 -8.55 -4.14
C THR A 6 14.47 -9.50 -3.18
N GLU A 7 15.16 -10.04 -2.18
CA GLU A 7 14.54 -10.84 -1.12
C GLU A 7 13.48 -10.05 -0.32
N ARG A 8 13.62 -8.72 -0.28
CA ARG A 8 12.66 -7.82 0.39
C ARG A 8 11.59 -7.28 -0.55
N HIS A 9 11.93 -6.95 -1.80
CA HIS A 9 11.01 -6.46 -2.82
C HIS A 9 10.69 -7.55 -3.83
N ILE A 10 9.52 -8.18 -3.68
CA ILE A 10 9.11 -9.32 -4.51
C ILE A 10 7.99 -8.87 -5.44
N MET A 11 8.15 -9.17 -6.73
CA MET A 11 7.14 -8.90 -7.75
C MET A 11 6.41 -10.20 -8.11
N GLU A 12 5.12 -10.28 -7.82
CA GLU A 12 4.26 -11.41 -8.23
C GLU A 12 3.37 -11.00 -9.40
N THR A 13 3.20 -11.92 -10.35
CA THR A 13 2.26 -11.76 -11.48
C THR A 13 1.31 -12.94 -11.52
N ARG A 14 0.01 -12.65 -11.55
CA ARG A 14 -1.07 -13.65 -11.68
C ARG A 14 -2.06 -13.16 -12.74
N GLY A 15 -1.91 -13.63 -13.98
CA GLY A 15 -2.66 -13.11 -15.12
C GLY A 15 -2.42 -11.61 -15.30
N SER A 16 -3.48 -10.81 -15.29
CA SER A 16 -3.42 -9.34 -15.37
C SER A 16 -3.14 -8.64 -14.04
N ARG A 17 -3.04 -9.39 -12.93
CA ARG A 17 -2.77 -8.83 -11.60
C ARG A 17 -1.27 -8.85 -11.32
N HIS A 18 -0.70 -7.66 -11.15
CA HIS A 18 0.69 -7.46 -10.73
C HIS A 18 0.73 -6.92 -9.30
N THR A 19 1.59 -7.51 -8.48
CA THR A 19 1.68 -7.20 -7.04
C THR A 19 3.14 -6.96 -6.66
N LEU A 20 3.43 -5.81 -6.05
CA LEU A 20 4.69 -5.57 -5.34
C LEU A 20 4.48 -5.92 -3.86
N ILE A 21 5.32 -6.81 -3.34
CA ILE A 21 5.36 -7.19 -1.93
C ILE A 21 6.65 -6.66 -1.33
N ILE A 22 6.54 -5.84 -0.28
CA ILE A 22 7.70 -5.33 0.47
C ILE A 22 7.71 -6.02 1.83
N ARG A 23 8.67 -6.91 2.05
CA ARG A 23 8.86 -7.65 3.31
C ARG A 23 9.73 -6.86 4.25
N LYS A 24 9.41 -6.92 5.55
CA LYS A 24 10.17 -6.27 6.63
C LYS A 24 10.41 -4.78 6.32
N VAL A 25 9.32 -4.02 6.25
CA VAL A 25 9.34 -2.61 5.88
C VAL A 25 10.25 -1.82 6.84
N HIS A 26 11.17 -1.06 6.28
CA HIS A 26 12.08 -0.16 6.97
C HIS A 26 11.86 1.31 6.53
N PRO A 27 12.37 2.30 7.27
CA PRO A 27 12.21 3.71 6.90
C PRO A 27 12.71 4.08 5.50
N GLN A 28 13.70 3.36 4.97
CA GLN A 28 14.21 3.56 3.60
C GLN A 28 13.20 3.13 2.52
N ASP A 29 12.22 2.30 2.87
CA ASP A 29 11.17 1.88 1.96
C ASP A 29 10.01 2.92 1.95
N PHE A 30 10.02 3.95 2.80
CA PHE A 30 8.98 4.98 2.76
C PHE A 30 9.14 5.89 1.54
N GLY A 31 8.02 6.21 0.90
CA GLY A 31 8.02 7.04 -0.29
C GLY A 31 6.80 6.83 -1.17
N ASN A 32 6.83 7.45 -2.34
CA ASN A 32 5.78 7.33 -3.34
C ASN A 32 6.09 6.19 -4.31
N TYR A 33 5.20 5.21 -4.34
CA TYR A 33 5.25 4.09 -5.28
C TYR A 33 4.27 4.35 -6.40
N SER A 34 4.68 4.07 -7.64
CA SER A 34 3.80 4.12 -8.79
C SER A 34 3.68 2.76 -9.44
N CYS A 35 2.45 2.27 -9.59
CA CYS A 35 2.15 1.21 -10.53
C CYS A 35 1.95 1.83 -11.92
N VAL A 36 2.59 1.23 -12.91
CA VAL A 36 2.66 1.74 -14.27
C VAL A 36 2.34 0.60 -15.23
N ALA A 37 1.33 0.78 -16.07
CA ALA A 37 0.94 -0.16 -17.12
C ALA A 37 1.06 0.51 -18.49
N GLU A 38 1.62 -0.19 -19.46
CA GLU A 38 1.94 0.35 -20.78
C GLU A 38 1.54 -0.65 -21.86
N ASN A 39 0.93 -0.16 -22.93
CA ASN A 39 0.62 -0.90 -24.14
C ASN A 39 0.87 -0.02 -25.38
N GLN A 40 0.60 -0.54 -26.59
CA GLN A 40 0.86 0.19 -27.84
C GLN A 40 0.06 1.50 -27.98
N LEU A 41 -1.05 1.66 -27.25
CA LEU A 41 -1.87 2.86 -27.30
C LEU A 41 -1.42 3.93 -26.29
N GLY A 42 -0.62 3.55 -25.29
CA GLY A 42 -0.07 4.49 -24.31
C GLY A 42 0.13 3.89 -22.93
N LYS A 43 0.07 4.77 -21.92
CA LYS A 43 0.54 4.48 -20.56
C LYS A 43 -0.44 4.98 -19.50
N ALA A 44 -0.73 4.13 -18.52
CA ALA A 44 -1.48 4.47 -17.32
C ALA A 44 -0.59 4.40 -16.08
N ARG A 45 -0.81 5.30 -15.12
CA ARG A 45 -0.08 5.37 -13.85
C ARG A 45 -1.04 5.57 -12.69
N LYS A 46 -0.80 4.86 -11.59
CA LYS A 46 -1.40 5.14 -10.28
C LYS A 46 -0.30 5.20 -9.23
N THR A 47 -0.37 6.21 -8.37
CA THR A 47 0.63 6.46 -7.31
C THR A 47 -0.02 6.29 -5.95
N LEU A 48 0.73 5.72 -5.01
CA LEU A 48 0.38 5.60 -3.60
C LEU A 48 1.57 6.00 -2.74
N GLN A 49 1.30 6.47 -1.53
CA GLN A 49 2.34 6.81 -0.55
C GLN A 49 2.44 5.70 0.51
N LEU A 50 3.63 5.12 0.66
CA LEU A 50 3.96 4.28 1.79
C LEU A 50 4.56 5.17 2.90
N SER A 51 3.90 5.19 4.06
CA SER A 51 4.34 5.99 5.21
C SER A 51 4.31 5.16 6.49
N GLY A 52 5.17 5.53 7.45
CA GLY A 52 5.11 4.99 8.81
C GLY A 52 4.06 5.66 9.70
N LYS A 53 3.27 6.61 9.17
CA LYS A 53 2.20 7.26 9.93
C LYS A 53 0.92 6.44 9.79
N PRO A 54 0.36 5.92 10.89
CA PRO A 54 -0.90 5.20 10.82
C PRO A 54 -2.03 6.15 10.38
N ASN A 55 -3.03 5.60 9.70
CA ASN A 55 -4.27 6.33 9.44
C ASN A 55 -4.98 6.61 10.76
N VAL A 56 -5.75 7.69 10.80
CA VAL A 56 -6.59 8.03 11.95
C VAL A 56 -7.56 6.88 12.22
N ALA A 57 -7.67 6.48 13.48
CA ALA A 57 -8.59 5.43 13.88
C ALA A 57 -10.04 5.88 13.61
N VAL A 58 -10.81 5.02 12.94
CA VAL A 58 -12.24 5.23 12.72
C VAL A 58 -13.00 4.36 13.71
N PHE A 59 -13.65 5.02 14.67
CA PHE A 59 -14.52 4.34 15.65
C PHE A 59 -15.91 4.20 15.05
N ASN A 60 -16.30 2.97 14.72
CA ASN A 60 -17.62 2.66 14.18
C ASN A 60 -18.70 2.46 15.26
N SER A 61 -18.32 2.49 16.53
CA SER A 61 -19.24 2.39 17.66
C SER A 61 -19.87 3.76 17.97
N PRO A 62 -21.07 3.79 18.59
CA PRO A 62 -21.60 5.01 19.19
C PRO A 62 -20.60 5.61 20.21
N PRO A 63 -20.56 6.94 20.35
CA PRO A 63 -19.64 7.60 21.30
C PRO A 63 -20.00 7.34 22.77
N ILE A 64 -21.21 6.85 23.05
CA ILE A 64 -21.75 6.64 24.39
C ILE A 64 -22.08 5.16 24.57
N SER A 65 -21.60 4.56 25.67
CA SER A 65 -21.93 3.20 26.07
C SER A 65 -23.42 3.08 26.43
N GLN A 66 -24.05 1.97 26.06
CA GLN A 66 -25.41 1.64 26.51
C GLN A 66 -25.46 1.12 27.96
N TYR A 67 -24.30 0.74 28.52
CA TYR A 67 -24.18 0.30 29.89
C TYR A 67 -23.77 1.48 30.78
N LYS A 68 -24.49 1.65 31.88
CA LYS A 68 -24.11 2.58 32.95
C LYS A 68 -22.94 1.99 33.73
N ASP A 69 -21.94 2.81 34.04
CA ASP A 69 -20.92 2.46 35.02
C ASP A 69 -21.60 2.23 36.37
N ARG A 70 -21.33 1.08 36.99
CA ARG A 70 -21.98 0.63 38.23
C ARG A 70 -21.42 1.34 39.45
#